data_AF-A0A7C1LE94-F1
#
_entry.id   AF-A0A7C1LE94-F1
#
_cell.length_a   1.000
_cell.length_b   1.000
_cell.length_c   1.000
_cell.angle_alpha   90.00
_cell.angle_beta   90.00
_cell.angle_gamma   90.00
#
_symmetry.space_group_name_H-M   'P 1'
#
loop_
_entity.id
_entity.type
_entity.pdbx_description
1 polymer ?
#
loop_
_entity_poly.entity_id
_entity_poly.type
_entity_poly.pdbx_seq_one_letter_code
_entity_poly.pdbx_strand_id
1 'polypeptide(L)' 'MRKVFSIIGMVIALIEIIYSFFTTSDTGEFFGFEMNIWFFRLLWVALFGIMLNGYLKEKRKG' A
#
# COMPACT_ATOMS: atom_id res chain seq x y z
N MET A 1 4.14 18.64 -7.00
CA MET A 1 4.48 17.90 -5.75
C MET A 1 3.48 16.78 -5.40
N ARG A 2 2.15 16.94 -5.54
CA ARG A 2 1.14 15.88 -5.27
C ARG A 2 1.43 14.51 -5.93
N LYS A 3 1.81 14.50 -7.22
CA LYS A 3 2.08 13.26 -7.97
C LYS A 3 3.26 12.45 -7.40
N VAL A 4 4.30 13.13 -6.88
CA VAL A 4 5.50 12.48 -6.33
C VAL A 4 5.15 11.74 -5.04
N PHE A 5 4.39 12.36 -4.14
CA PHE A 5 3.93 11.71 -2.90
C PHE A 5 3.04 10.49 -3.17
N SER A 6 2.15 10.54 -4.17
CA SER A 6 1.35 9.37 -4.55
C SER A 6 2.20 8.23 -5.12
N ILE A 7 3.22 8.55 -5.94
CA ILE A 7 4.11 7.53 -6.49
C ILE A 7 4.95 6.88 -5.38
N ILE A 8 5.54 7.68 -4.48
CA ILE A 8 6.31 7.17 -3.34
C ILE A 8 5.45 6.26 -2.46
N GLY A 9 4.23 6.70 -2.13
CA GLY A 9 3.30 5.88 -1.35
C GLY A 9 2.92 4.56 -2.03
N MET A 10 2.70 4.59 -3.35
CA MET A 10 2.44 3.37 -4.13
C MET A 10 3.62 2.40 -4.13
N VAL A 11 4.85 2.91 -4.25
CA VAL A 11 6.07 2.06 -4.24
C VAL A 11 6.25 1.41 -2.86
N ILE A 12 6.08 2.16 -1.78
CA ILE A 12 6.16 1.63 -0.41
C ILE A 12 5.12 0.53 -0.22
N ALA A 13 3.86 0.80 -0.61
CA ALA A 13 2.79 -0.18 -0.49
C ALA A 13 3.08 -1.48 -1.26
N LEU A 14 3.65 -1.37 -2.46
CA LEU A 14 4.06 -2.52 -3.27
C LEU A 14 5.14 -3.35 -2.57
N ILE A 15 6.17 -2.69 -2.03
CA ILE A 15 7.27 -3.35 -1.33
C ILE A 15 6.72 -4.11 -0.12
N GLU A 16 5.88 -3.47 0.69
CA GLU A 16 5.29 -4.07 1.90
C GLU A 16 4.40 -5.27 1.56
N ILE A 17 3.58 -5.18 0.52
CA ILE A 17 2.77 -6.31 0.05
C ILE A 17 3.68 -7.47 -0.38
N ILE A 18 4.65 -7.21 -1.25
CA ILE A 18 5.57 -8.24 -1.78
C ILE A 18 6.35 -8.88 -0.63
N TYR A 19 6.93 -8.07 0.26
CA TYR A 19 7.70 -8.56 1.40
C TYR A 19 6.84 -9.39 2.35
N SER A 20 5.56 -9.05 2.53
CA SER A 20 4.63 -9.86 3.32
C SER A 20 4.41 -11.27 2.78
N PHE A 21 4.67 -11.54 1.49
CA PHE A 21 4.59 -12.89 0.93
C PHE A 21 5.85 -13.71 1.17
N PHE A 22 6.99 -13.04 1.34
CA PHE A 22 8.27 -13.69 1.68
C PHE A 22 8.46 -13.83 3.19
N THR A 23 7.75 -13.03 3.99
CA THR A 23 7.74 -13.17 5.44
C THR A 23 6.88 -14.37 5.83
N THR A 24 7.42 -15.26 6.66
CA THR A 24 6.71 -16.41 7.25
C THR A 24 5.95 -16.04 8.52
N SER A 25 5.91 -14.75 8.87
CA SER A 25 5.23 -14.23 10.04
C SER A 25 3.70 -14.27 9.85
N ASP A 26 2.99 -14.85 10.81
CA ASP A 26 1.52 -14.89 10.82
C ASP A 26 0.89 -13.52 11.18
N THR A 27 1.72 -12.61 11.69
CA THR A 27 1.37 -11.23 12.05
C THR A 27 2.28 -10.25 11.31
N GLY A 28 1.72 -9.13 10.88
CA GLY A 28 2.43 -7.97 10.35
C GLY A 28 2.25 -6.78 11.28
N GLU A 29 3.28 -5.96 11.41
CA GLU A 29 3.23 -4.72 12.18
C GLU A 29 2.81 -3.56 11.26
N PHE A 30 1.67 -2.96 11.54
CA PHE A 30 1.14 -1.82 10.79
C PHE A 30 1.06 -0.61 11.70
N PHE A 31 1.90 0.40 11.47
CA PHE A 31 1.97 1.61 12.30
C PHE A 31 2.13 1.32 13.81
N GLY A 32 2.92 0.31 14.18
CA GLY A 32 3.14 -0.09 15.58
C GLY A 32 2.06 -1.00 16.17
N PHE A 33 1.05 -1.38 15.39
CA PHE A 33 0.04 -2.36 15.78
C PHE A 33 0.31 -3.70 15.11
N GLU A 34 0.46 -4.74 15.92
CA GLU A 34 0.46 -6.12 15.40
C GLU A 34 -0.93 -6.51 14.95
N MET A 35 -1.02 -6.97 13.70
CA MET A 35 -2.26 -7.46 13.14
C MET A 35 -2.00 -8.70 12.29
N ASN A 36 -3.05 -9.48 12.04
CA ASN A 36 -2.92 -10.65 11.19
C ASN A 36 -2.39 -10.27 9.80
N ILE A 37 -1.48 -11.08 9.26
CA ILE A 37 -0.80 -10.81 7.98
C ILE A 37 -1.78 -10.63 6.80
N TRP A 38 -2.95 -11.30 6.83
CA TRP A 38 -3.99 -11.12 5.81
C TRP A 38 -4.65 -9.75 5.89
N PHE A 39 -4.92 -9.27 7.10
CA PHE A 39 -5.45 -7.91 7.30
C PHE A 39 -4.43 -6.84 6.91
N PHE A 40 -3.15 -7.06 7.26
CA PHE A 40 -2.04 -6.20 6.82
C PHE A 40 -2.00 -6.07 5.29
N ARG A 41 -2.07 -7.20 4.57
CA ARG A 41 -2.10 -7.23 3.09
C ARG A 41 -3.31 -6.48 2.54
N LEU A 42 -4.50 -6.71 3.09
CA LEU A 42 -5.72 -6.03 2.65
C LEU A 42 -5.65 -4.51 2.84
N LEU A 43 -5.08 -4.06 3.96
CA LEU A 43 -4.88 -2.63 4.24
C LEU A 43 -3.93 -1.98 3.23
N TRP A 44 -2.79 -2.61 2.97
CA TRP A 44 -1.85 -2.12 1.97
C TRP A 44 -2.42 -2.13 0.56
N VAL A 45 -3.17 -3.17 0.17
CA VAL A 45 -3.86 -3.23 -1.13
C VAL A 45 -4.92 -2.13 -1.24
N ALA A 46 -5.70 -1.88 -0.18
CA ALA A 46 -6.70 -0.82 -0.16
C ALA A 46 -6.06 0.57 -0.30
N LEU A 47 -4.97 0.83 0.45
CA LEU A 47 -4.20 2.07 0.35
C LEU A 47 -3.63 2.25 -1.05
N PHE A 48 -3.04 1.20 -1.62
CA PHE A 48 -2.54 1.21 -2.99
C PHE A 48 -3.66 1.52 -3.98
N GLY A 49 -4.83 0.88 -3.84
CA GLY A 49 -6.00 1.12 -4.68
C GLY A 49 -6.53 2.55 -4.60
N ILE A 50 -6.57 3.15 -3.41
CA ILE A 50 -6.97 4.56 -3.21
C ILE A 50 -5.97 5.50 -3.90
N MET A 51 -4.66 5.26 -3.71
CA MET A 51 -3.60 6.06 -4.35
C MET A 51 -3.64 5.93 -5.87
N LEU A 52 -3.83 4.71 -6.38
CA LEU A 52 -3.95 4.43 -7.81
C LEU A 52 -5.19 5.11 -8.39
N ASN A 53 -6.34 5.04 -7.73
CA ASN A 53 -7.58 5.69 -8.18
C ASN A 53 -7.44 7.22 -8.19
N GLY A 54 -6.79 7.79 -7.16
CA GLY A 54 -6.43 9.21 -7.14
C GLY A 54 -5.53 9.60 -8.31
N TYR A 55 -4.49 8.80 -8.57
CA TYR A 55 -3.57 9.02 -9.71
C TYR A 55 -4.28 8.92 -11.06
N LEU A 56 -5.15 7.92 -11.26
CA LEU A 56 -5.93 7.72 -12.48
C LEU A 56 -6.95 8.84 -12.71
N LYS A 57 -7.63 9.32 -11.66
CA LYS A 57 -8.53 10.49 -11.75
C LYS A 57 -7.79 11.75 -12.14
N GLU A 58 -6.58 11.95 -11.62
CA GLU A 58 -5.72 13.08 -11.99
C GLU A 58 -5.30 12.98 -13.47
N LYS A 59 -5.04 11.76 -13.97
CA LYS A 59 -4.71 11.52 -15.39
C LYS A 59 -5.89 11.74 -16.32
N ARG A 60 -7.13 11.43 -15.90
CA ARG A 60 -8.33 11.52 -16.74
C ARG A 60 -8.87 12.94 -16.91
N LYS A 61 -8.38 13.89 -16.11
CA LYS A 61 -8.67 15.33 -16.21
C LYS A 61 -7.62 16.11 -17.01
N GLY A 62 -6.55 15.44 -17.48
CA GLY A 62 -5.48 16.03 -18.28
C GLY A 62 -5.63 15.72 -19.75
#